data_AF-A0A447PL75-F1
#
_entry.id   AF-A0A447PL75-F1
#
_cell.length_a   1.000
_cell.length_b   1.000
_cell.length_c   1.000
_cell.angle_alpha   90.00
_cell.angle_beta   90.00
_cell.angle_gamma   90.00
#
_symmetry.space_group_name_H-M   'P 1'
#
loop_
_entity.id
_entity.type
_entity.pdbx_description
1 polymer ?
#
loop_
_entity_poly.entity_id
_entity_poly.type
_entity_poly.pdbx_seq_one_letter_code
_entity_poly.pdbx_strand_id
1 'polypeptide(L)'
;MLLVARNQLTSLPPLPAGLQMLLVAGNQLTSLPPLPAGLRRLLVAGNQLTSLPPLPAGLQVLSVSDNQLTSLPLLPAGLELLTLDRNPQLVRLPPLPEGLQTLSVDANPQLARLPALPSGLQRLYARNNQLTRLPESITGLSSEAIVNLYGNPLSERTLQALQNITSAPGYSGPRILFDMAGALRPPGSPGTAPGGR
;
A
#
# COMPACT_ATOMS: atom_id res chain seq x y z
N MET A 1 20.08 -3.48 -15.90
CA MET A 1 19.18 -2.51 -15.24
C MET A 1 18.78 -1.47 -16.27
N LEU A 2 17.52 -1.04 -16.29
CA LEU A 2 17.02 0.02 -17.18
C LEU A 2 16.39 1.11 -16.31
N LEU A 3 16.87 2.35 -16.47
CA LEU A 3 16.42 3.52 -15.71
C LEU A 3 16.03 4.63 -16.70
N VAL A 4 14.74 4.96 -16.74
CA VAL A 4 14.20 6.04 -17.55
C VAL A 4 13.10 6.75 -16.77
N ALA A 5 13.47 7.69 -15.91
CA ALA A 5 12.52 8.40 -15.05
C ALA A 5 12.27 9.84 -15.54
N ARG A 6 11.11 10.40 -15.19
CA ARG A 6 10.77 11.83 -15.39
C ARG A 6 10.85 12.29 -16.85
N ASN A 7 10.25 11.51 -17.74
CA ASN A 7 10.12 11.85 -19.17
C ASN A 7 8.63 11.89 -19.54
N GLN A 8 8.34 12.01 -20.84
CA GLN A 8 6.98 12.03 -21.39
C GLN A 8 6.67 10.75 -22.18
N LEU A 9 7.28 9.63 -21.79
CA LEU A 9 7.08 8.37 -22.51
C LEU A 9 5.65 7.89 -22.35
N THR A 10 4.99 7.59 -23.46
CA THR A 10 3.64 7.02 -23.50
C THR A 10 3.63 5.50 -23.65
N SER A 11 4.73 4.93 -24.12
CA SER A 11 4.94 3.49 -24.26
C SER A 11 6.42 3.12 -24.09
N LEU A 12 6.69 1.83 -23.90
CA LEU A 12 8.04 1.26 -23.89
C LEU A 12 8.20 0.25 -25.02
N PRO A 13 9.38 0.16 -25.65
CA PRO A 13 9.69 -0.93 -26.57
C PRO A 13 9.82 -2.27 -25.82
N PRO A 14 9.92 -3.40 -26.54
CA PRO A 14 10.20 -4.70 -25.93
C PRO A 14 11.43 -4.65 -25.01
N LEU A 15 11.28 -5.24 -23.82
CA LEU A 15 12.32 -5.22 -22.80
C LEU A 15 13.39 -6.29 -23.06
N PRO A 16 14.68 -6.03 -22.77
CA PRO A 16 15.71 -7.05 -22.87
C PRO A 16 15.45 -8.25 -21.95
N ALA A 17 15.62 -9.48 -22.47
CA ALA A 17 15.33 -10.71 -21.71
C ALA A 17 16.13 -10.84 -20.39
N GLY A 18 17.35 -10.30 -20.34
CA GLY A 18 18.21 -10.33 -19.15
C GLY A 18 17.96 -9.22 -18.13
N LEU A 19 16.90 -8.41 -18.29
CA LEU A 19 16.63 -7.28 -17.42
C LEU A 19 16.16 -7.73 -16.03
N GLN A 20 16.90 -7.35 -15.00
CA GLN A 20 16.56 -7.67 -13.59
C GLN A 20 15.87 -6.53 -12.84
N MET A 21 16.06 -5.28 -13.28
CA MET A 21 15.48 -4.10 -12.66
C MET A 21 15.01 -3.13 -13.73
N LEU A 22 13.75 -2.73 -13.63
CA LEU A 22 13.11 -1.72 -14.47
C LEU A 22 12.63 -0.56 -13.58
N LEU A 23 13.17 0.64 -13.83
CA LEU A 23 12.75 1.87 -13.17
C LEU A 23 12.32 2.87 -14.24
N VAL A 24 11.01 3.09 -14.37
CA VAL A 24 10.42 4.02 -15.36
C VAL A 24 9.42 5.00 -14.74
N ALA A 25 9.75 5.48 -13.54
CA ALA A 25 8.88 6.34 -12.75
C ALA A 25 8.73 7.76 -13.32
N GLY A 26 7.55 8.36 -13.19
CA GLY A 26 7.28 9.72 -13.66
C GLY A 26 7.23 9.83 -15.18
N ASN A 27 6.45 8.97 -15.84
CA ASN A 27 6.19 9.02 -17.28
C ASN A 27 4.68 9.11 -17.53
N GLN A 28 4.24 8.87 -18.76
CA GLN A 28 2.83 8.87 -19.18
C GLN A 28 2.42 7.50 -19.71
N LEU A 29 3.03 6.43 -19.21
CA LEU A 29 2.77 5.06 -19.68
C LEU A 29 1.34 4.67 -19.34
N THR A 30 0.58 4.22 -20.33
CA THR A 30 -0.77 3.67 -20.17
C THR A 30 -0.79 2.15 -20.08
N SER A 31 0.28 1.50 -20.57
CA SER A 31 0.50 0.06 -20.46
C SER A 31 2.00 -0.25 -20.36
N LEU A 32 2.32 -1.48 -19.96
CA LEU A 32 3.67 -2.03 -19.98
C LEU A 32 3.77 -3.16 -21.01
N PRO A 33 4.90 -3.31 -21.71
CA PRO A 33 5.18 -4.48 -22.53
C PRO A 33 5.32 -5.74 -21.65
N PRO A 34 5.33 -6.95 -22.24
CA PRO A 34 5.61 -8.19 -21.52
C PRO A 34 6.89 -8.08 -20.69
N LEU A 35 6.79 -8.47 -19.42
CA LEU A 35 7.90 -8.40 -18.48
C LEU A 35 8.83 -9.60 -18.67
N PRO A 36 10.15 -9.40 -18.64
CA PRO A 36 11.10 -10.50 -18.75
C PRO A 36 11.05 -11.39 -17.50
N ALA A 37 11.19 -12.71 -17.69
CA ALA A 37 11.10 -13.68 -16.61
C ALA A 37 12.12 -13.47 -15.48
N GLY A 38 13.28 -12.89 -15.80
CA GLY A 38 14.36 -12.58 -14.85
C GLY A 38 14.17 -11.29 -14.03
N LEU A 39 13.07 -10.56 -14.24
CA LEU A 39 12.84 -9.29 -13.54
C LEU A 39 12.61 -9.51 -12.05
N ARG A 40 13.39 -8.82 -11.22
CA ARG A 40 13.33 -8.86 -9.75
C ARG A 40 12.67 -7.62 -9.16
N ARG A 41 12.83 -6.46 -9.82
CA ARG A 41 12.35 -5.16 -9.31
C ARG A 41 11.66 -4.37 -10.42
N LEU A 42 10.41 -3.99 -10.17
CA LEU A 42 9.59 -3.19 -11.08
C LEU A 42 9.14 -1.91 -10.37
N LEU A 43 9.67 -0.78 -10.81
CA LEU A 43 9.43 0.54 -10.21
C LEU A 43 8.87 1.48 -11.29
N VAL A 44 7.55 1.63 -11.35
CA VAL A 44 6.85 2.35 -12.42
C VAL A 44 5.89 3.40 -11.86
N ALA A 45 6.21 3.93 -10.68
CA ALA A 45 5.37 4.92 -10.00
C ALA A 45 5.21 6.22 -10.80
N GLY A 46 4.07 6.89 -10.69
CA GLY A 46 3.82 8.15 -11.40
C GLY A 46 3.66 7.93 -12.91
N ASN A 47 2.72 7.07 -13.28
CA ASN A 47 2.33 6.78 -14.67
C ASN A 47 0.80 6.80 -14.78
N GLN A 48 0.25 6.35 -15.91
CA GLN A 48 -1.20 6.30 -16.17
C GLN A 48 -1.67 4.85 -16.40
N LEU A 49 -1.01 3.88 -15.74
CA LEU A 49 -1.31 2.47 -15.91
C LEU A 49 -2.69 2.15 -15.33
N THR A 50 -3.54 1.51 -16.13
CA THR A 50 -4.88 1.04 -15.71
C THR A 50 -4.88 -0.45 -15.31
N SER A 51 -3.87 -1.19 -15.79
CA SER A 51 -3.63 -2.60 -15.49
C SER A 51 -2.13 -2.92 -15.59
N LEU A 52 -1.72 -4.09 -15.09
CA LEU A 52 -0.37 -4.61 -15.23
C LEU A 52 -0.40 -5.91 -16.05
N PRO A 53 0.65 -6.19 -16.85
CA PRO A 53 0.85 -7.50 -17.45
C PRO A 53 1.11 -8.57 -16.36
N PRO A 54 1.07 -9.87 -16.71
CA PRO A 54 1.46 -10.94 -15.81
C PRO A 54 2.82 -10.68 -15.17
N LEU A 55 2.89 -10.83 -13.86
CA LEU A 55 4.12 -10.58 -13.10
C LEU A 55 5.04 -11.82 -13.18
N PRO A 56 6.36 -11.63 -13.34
CA PRO A 56 7.29 -12.73 -13.35
C PRO A 56 7.39 -13.36 -11.96
N ALA A 57 7.50 -14.69 -11.91
CA ALA A 57 7.51 -15.47 -10.67
C ALA A 57 8.65 -15.06 -9.69
N GLY A 58 9.76 -14.55 -10.23
CA GLY A 58 10.92 -14.11 -9.44
C GLY A 58 10.86 -12.67 -8.92
N LEU A 59 9.78 -11.93 -9.15
CA LEU A 59 9.66 -10.53 -8.74
C LEU A 59 9.60 -10.40 -7.21
N GLN A 60 10.44 -9.53 -6.65
CA GLN A 60 10.56 -9.28 -5.21
C GLN A 60 10.03 -7.91 -4.80
N VAL A 61 10.17 -6.91 -5.69
CA VAL A 61 9.76 -5.52 -5.42
C VAL A 61 8.85 -5.03 -6.53
N LEU A 62 7.65 -4.60 -6.15
CA LEU A 62 6.67 -3.98 -7.04
C LEU A 62 6.27 -2.61 -6.48
N SER A 63 6.62 -1.55 -7.21
CA SER A 63 6.19 -0.18 -6.92
C SER A 63 5.44 0.40 -8.11
N VAL A 64 4.15 0.60 -7.92
CA VAL A 64 3.20 1.09 -8.92
C VAL A 64 2.33 2.21 -8.34
N SER A 65 2.85 2.91 -7.33
CA SER A 65 2.17 4.07 -6.73
C SER A 65 1.90 5.16 -7.77
N ASP A 66 0.91 6.02 -7.55
CA ASP A 66 0.57 7.13 -8.44
C ASP A 66 0.27 6.64 -9.88
N ASN A 67 -0.71 5.74 -10.00
CA ASN A 67 -1.23 5.20 -11.26
C ASN A 67 -2.77 5.21 -11.25
N GLN A 68 -3.40 4.56 -12.22
CA GLN A 68 -4.87 4.45 -12.34
C GLN A 68 -5.31 2.98 -12.27
N LEU A 69 -4.61 2.15 -11.51
CA LEU A 69 -4.87 0.72 -11.46
C LEU A 69 -6.26 0.44 -10.88
N THR A 70 -7.04 -0.35 -11.59
CA THR A 70 -8.37 -0.82 -11.14
C THR A 70 -8.28 -2.14 -10.36
N SER A 71 -7.26 -2.94 -10.66
CA SER A 71 -6.97 -4.24 -10.06
C SER A 71 -5.50 -4.60 -10.26
N LEU A 72 -5.07 -5.70 -9.63
CA LEU A 72 -3.77 -6.30 -9.83
C LEU A 72 -3.88 -7.72 -10.36
N PRO A 73 -2.90 -8.18 -11.17
CA PRO A 73 -2.74 -9.59 -11.48
C PRO A 73 -2.37 -10.40 -10.23
N LEU A 74 -2.31 -11.72 -10.37
CA LEU A 74 -1.81 -12.60 -9.31
C LEU A 74 -0.40 -12.18 -8.89
N LEU A 75 -0.20 -12.03 -7.58
CA LEU A 75 1.09 -11.66 -7.02
C LEU A 75 2.02 -12.88 -6.94
N PRO A 76 3.30 -12.73 -7.29
CA PRO A 76 4.26 -13.83 -7.19
C PRO A 76 4.55 -14.17 -5.73
N ALA A 77 4.77 -15.46 -5.45
CA ALA A 77 4.98 -15.96 -4.09
C ALA A 77 6.22 -15.36 -3.39
N GLY A 78 7.23 -14.95 -4.17
CA GLY A 78 8.46 -14.32 -3.66
C GLY A 78 8.41 -12.80 -3.53
N LEU A 79 7.24 -12.18 -3.65
CA LEU A 79 7.11 -10.73 -3.50
C LEU A 79 7.29 -10.32 -2.03
N GLU A 80 8.23 -9.44 -1.77
CA GLU A 80 8.60 -8.97 -0.43
C GLU A 80 8.06 -7.56 -0.16
N LEU A 81 8.01 -6.71 -1.19
CA LEU A 81 7.58 -5.32 -1.09
C LEU A 81 6.57 -4.97 -2.19
N LEU A 82 5.42 -4.44 -1.77
CA LEU A 82 4.36 -3.96 -2.64
C LEU A 82 3.94 -2.53 -2.25
N THR A 83 4.11 -1.57 -3.16
CA THR A 83 3.56 -0.21 -3.00
C THR A 83 2.59 0.13 -4.13
N LEU A 84 1.39 0.54 -3.74
CA LEU A 84 0.21 0.77 -4.59
C LEU A 84 -0.48 2.09 -4.20
N ASP A 85 0.25 3.01 -3.58
CA ASP A 85 -0.35 4.23 -3.05
C ASP A 85 -0.95 5.05 -4.20
N ARG A 86 -2.02 5.79 -3.93
CA ARG A 86 -2.63 6.73 -4.89
C ARG A 86 -3.01 6.07 -6.23
N ASN A 87 -3.73 4.96 -6.15
CA ASN A 87 -4.47 4.37 -7.26
C ASN A 87 -5.98 4.59 -7.02
N PRO A 88 -6.56 5.70 -7.50
CA PRO A 88 -7.91 6.13 -7.12
C PRO A 88 -9.03 5.20 -7.57
N GLN A 89 -8.75 4.31 -8.53
CA GLN A 89 -9.71 3.34 -9.08
C GLN A 89 -9.57 1.94 -8.46
N LEU A 90 -8.64 1.75 -7.52
CA LEU A 90 -8.35 0.43 -6.95
C LEU A 90 -9.41 0.07 -5.91
N VAL A 91 -10.23 -0.95 -6.22
CA VAL A 91 -11.35 -1.36 -5.36
C VAL A 91 -10.97 -2.49 -4.40
N ARG A 92 -10.08 -3.39 -4.84
CA ARG A 92 -9.67 -4.58 -4.07
C ARG A 92 -8.25 -5.01 -4.41
N LEU A 93 -7.65 -5.74 -3.49
CA LEU A 93 -6.38 -6.42 -3.69
C LEU A 93 -6.61 -7.93 -3.93
N PRO A 94 -5.75 -8.59 -4.72
CA PRO A 94 -5.68 -10.05 -4.77
C PRO A 94 -5.14 -10.61 -3.43
N PRO A 95 -5.18 -11.95 -3.24
CA PRO A 95 -4.49 -12.58 -2.11
C PRO A 95 -3.02 -12.17 -2.06
N LEU A 96 -2.55 -11.85 -0.85
CA LEU A 96 -1.17 -11.45 -0.61
C LEU A 96 -0.30 -12.71 -0.46
N PRO A 97 0.95 -12.71 -0.96
CA PRO A 97 1.85 -13.82 -0.79
C PRO A 97 2.38 -13.88 0.66
N GLU A 98 2.60 -15.08 1.19
CA GLU A 98 3.10 -15.30 2.56
C GLU A 98 4.46 -14.64 2.83
N GLY A 99 5.28 -14.47 1.80
CA GLY A 99 6.60 -13.81 1.90
C GLY A 99 6.56 -12.28 1.96
N LEU A 100 5.38 -11.65 1.87
CA LEU A 100 5.27 -10.19 1.83
C LEU A 100 5.62 -9.57 3.18
N GLN A 101 6.61 -8.69 3.19
CA GLN A 101 7.11 -8.03 4.40
C GLN A 101 6.57 -6.60 4.53
N THR A 102 6.36 -5.91 3.41
CA THR A 102 5.88 -4.52 3.39
C THR A 102 4.78 -4.33 2.36
N LEU A 103 3.63 -3.83 2.82
CA LEU A 103 2.50 -3.43 1.99
C LEU A 103 2.18 -1.95 2.23
N SER A 104 2.18 -1.17 1.15
CA SER A 104 1.74 0.23 1.15
C SER A 104 0.59 0.40 0.15
N VAL A 105 -0.56 0.82 0.64
CA VAL A 105 -1.80 1.06 -0.11
C VAL A 105 -2.42 2.38 0.36
N ASP A 106 -1.60 3.38 0.65
CA ASP A 106 -2.07 4.68 1.12
C ASP A 106 -2.86 5.43 0.03
N ALA A 107 -3.88 6.17 0.44
CA ALA A 107 -4.64 7.08 -0.42
C ALA A 107 -5.29 6.38 -1.65
N ASN A 108 -5.89 5.22 -1.43
CA ASN A 108 -6.76 4.54 -2.39
C ASN A 108 -8.23 4.73 -1.98
N PRO A 109 -8.89 5.84 -2.41
CA PRO A 109 -10.23 6.22 -1.96
C PRO A 109 -11.37 5.27 -2.35
N GLN A 110 -11.11 4.20 -3.10
CA GLN A 110 -12.10 3.15 -3.40
C GLN A 110 -11.82 1.83 -2.68
N LEU A 111 -10.69 1.71 -1.98
CA LEU A 111 -10.31 0.50 -1.29
C LEU A 111 -11.09 0.36 0.01
N ALA A 112 -12.09 -0.54 0.00
CA ALA A 112 -13.02 -0.71 1.12
C ALA A 112 -12.68 -1.89 2.05
N ARG A 113 -11.79 -2.79 1.62
CA ARG A 113 -11.38 -3.98 2.38
C ARG A 113 -9.95 -4.38 2.07
N LEU A 114 -9.28 -4.97 3.06
CA LEU A 114 -8.01 -5.67 2.87
C LEU A 114 -8.25 -7.19 2.83
N PRO A 115 -7.46 -7.94 2.03
CA PRO A 115 -7.41 -9.40 2.09
C PRO A 115 -6.77 -9.87 3.40
N ALA A 116 -6.73 -11.19 3.63
CA ALA A 116 -5.94 -11.76 4.71
C ALA A 116 -4.48 -11.29 4.60
N LEU A 117 -3.92 -10.86 5.73
CA LEU A 117 -2.56 -10.38 5.84
C LEU A 117 -1.64 -11.57 6.16
N PRO A 118 -0.49 -11.68 5.49
CA PRO A 118 0.46 -12.76 5.76
C PRO A 118 1.10 -12.54 7.14
N SER A 119 1.34 -13.64 7.85
CA SER A 119 1.85 -13.59 9.23
C SER A 119 3.23 -12.91 9.35
N GLY A 120 4.04 -12.97 8.29
CA GLY A 120 5.35 -12.33 8.18
C GLY A 120 5.31 -10.82 7.85
N LEU A 121 4.13 -10.21 7.70
CA LEU A 121 4.02 -8.80 7.35
C LEU A 121 4.53 -7.91 8.50
N GLN A 122 5.54 -7.09 8.21
CA GLN A 122 6.18 -6.19 9.18
C GLN A 122 5.65 -4.77 9.07
N ARG A 123 5.23 -4.33 7.89
CA ARG A 123 4.76 -2.95 7.67
C ARG A 123 3.51 -2.94 6.80
N LEU A 124 2.45 -2.36 7.33
CA LEU A 124 1.21 -2.09 6.62
C LEU A 124 0.91 -0.59 6.70
N TYR A 125 1.01 0.09 5.56
CA TYR A 125 0.53 1.47 5.40
C TYR A 125 -0.75 1.43 4.58
N ALA A 126 -1.88 1.75 5.21
CA ALA A 126 -3.19 1.76 4.56
C ALA A 126 -3.99 2.99 4.97
N ARG A 127 -3.33 4.15 5.00
CA ARG A 127 -3.93 5.44 5.35
C ARG A 127 -4.87 5.95 4.26
N ASN A 128 -5.83 6.78 4.63
CA ASN A 128 -6.70 7.53 3.71
C ASN A 128 -7.37 6.61 2.67
N ASN A 129 -7.90 5.48 3.13
CA ASN A 129 -8.70 4.55 2.33
C ASN A 129 -10.17 4.60 2.80
N GLN A 130 -11.00 3.69 2.30
CA GLN A 130 -12.40 3.54 2.73
C GLN A 130 -12.61 2.26 3.54
N LEU A 131 -11.59 1.84 4.29
CA LEU A 131 -11.66 0.61 5.09
C LEU A 131 -12.71 0.77 6.19
N THR A 132 -13.75 -0.05 6.15
CA THR A 132 -14.81 -0.09 7.18
C THR A 132 -14.60 -1.22 8.18
N ARG A 133 -13.88 -2.26 7.77
CA ARG A 133 -13.55 -3.47 8.53
C ARG A 133 -12.13 -3.90 8.21
N LEU A 134 -11.55 -4.68 9.10
CA LEU A 134 -10.20 -5.22 9.00
C LEU A 134 -10.25 -6.76 9.05
N PRO A 135 -9.30 -7.44 8.40
CA PRO A 135 -9.19 -8.89 8.47
C PRO A 135 -8.78 -9.33 9.88
N GLU A 136 -9.24 -10.50 10.31
CA GLU A 136 -8.89 -11.07 11.62
C GLU A 136 -7.38 -11.31 11.77
N SER A 137 -6.69 -11.58 10.66
CA SER A 137 -5.23 -11.75 10.62
C SER A 137 -4.44 -10.54 11.12
N ILE A 138 -5.07 -9.35 11.19
CA ILE A 138 -4.40 -8.13 11.65
C ILE A 138 -3.90 -8.23 13.09
N THR A 139 -4.58 -9.00 13.94
CA THR A 139 -4.17 -9.18 15.36
C THR A 139 -3.14 -10.30 15.52
N GLY A 140 -2.97 -11.15 14.51
CA GLY A 140 -2.00 -12.24 14.49
C GLY A 140 -0.63 -11.86 13.92
N LEU A 141 -0.40 -10.59 13.58
CA LEU A 141 0.91 -10.10 13.16
C LEU A 141 1.88 -10.04 14.35
N SER A 142 3.18 -10.04 14.03
CA SER A 142 4.24 -9.89 15.04
C SER A 142 4.12 -8.58 15.82
N SER A 143 4.58 -8.58 17.08
CA SER A 143 4.71 -7.36 17.91
C SER A 143 5.58 -6.26 17.29
N GLU A 144 6.49 -6.64 16.40
CA GLU A 144 7.35 -5.72 15.67
C GLU A 144 6.65 -5.06 14.47
N ALA A 145 5.49 -5.60 14.07
CA ALA A 145 4.80 -5.10 12.91
C ALA A 145 4.12 -3.75 13.20
N ILE A 146 4.21 -2.84 12.23
CA ILE A 146 3.62 -1.51 12.29
C ILE A 146 2.48 -1.45 11.29
N VAL A 147 1.30 -1.12 11.79
CA VAL A 147 0.06 -1.03 11.01
C VAL A 147 -0.49 0.38 11.13
N ASN A 148 -0.65 1.07 10.00
CA ASN A 148 -1.14 2.44 9.96
C ASN A 148 -2.43 2.53 9.15
N LEU A 149 -3.52 2.87 9.84
CA LEU A 149 -4.90 2.89 9.34
C LEU A 149 -5.54 4.28 9.45
N TYR A 150 -4.77 5.33 9.70
CA TYR A 150 -5.30 6.70 9.79
C TYR A 150 -6.11 7.11 8.56
N GLY A 151 -7.17 7.90 8.76
CA GLY A 151 -8.03 8.40 7.69
C GLY A 151 -8.91 7.32 7.06
N ASN A 152 -9.31 6.29 7.82
CA ASN A 152 -10.27 5.28 7.37
C ASN A 152 -11.58 5.38 8.17
N PRO A 153 -12.74 5.21 7.53
CA PRO A 153 -14.04 5.16 8.19
C PRO A 153 -14.29 3.79 8.85
N LEU A 154 -13.38 3.38 9.75
CA LEU A 154 -13.53 2.13 10.50
C LEU A 154 -14.80 2.18 11.35
N SER A 155 -15.57 1.09 11.36
CA SER A 155 -16.78 1.03 12.17
C SER A 155 -16.46 1.16 13.66
N GLU A 156 -17.37 1.76 14.45
CA GLU A 156 -17.21 1.88 15.91
C GLU A 156 -16.92 0.53 16.58
N ARG A 157 -17.57 -0.54 16.10
CA ARG A 157 -17.31 -1.91 16.55
C ARG A 157 -15.86 -2.33 16.31
N THR A 158 -15.31 -2.01 15.13
CA THR A 158 -13.91 -2.30 14.81
C THR A 158 -12.97 -1.49 15.68
N LEU A 159 -13.25 -0.19 15.88
CA LEU A 159 -12.46 0.68 16.75
C LEU A 159 -12.45 0.18 18.20
N GLN A 160 -13.61 -0.18 18.75
CA GLN A 160 -13.71 -0.71 20.10
C GLN A 160 -12.98 -2.05 20.24
N ALA A 161 -13.10 -2.94 19.25
CA ALA A 161 -12.38 -4.21 19.24
C ALA A 161 -10.86 -3.98 19.23
N LEU A 162 -10.36 -3.09 18.37
CA LEU A 162 -8.94 -2.72 18.33
C LEU A 162 -8.47 -2.12 19.64
N GLN A 163 -9.27 -1.23 20.25
CA GLN A 163 -8.94 -0.61 21.53
C GLN A 163 -8.88 -1.64 22.66
N ASN A 164 -9.88 -2.53 22.75
CA ASN A 164 -9.92 -3.57 23.77
C ASN A 164 -8.73 -4.54 23.63
N ILE A 165 -8.37 -4.91 22.40
CA ILE A 165 -7.27 -5.83 22.13
C ILE A 165 -5.92 -5.18 22.44
N THR A 166 -5.70 -3.95 21.95
CA THR A 166 -4.41 -3.24 22.14
C THR A 166 -4.19 -2.75 23.57
N SER A 167 -5.27 -2.58 24.36
CA SER A 167 -5.20 -2.18 25.78
C SER A 167 -5.18 -3.37 26.75
N ALA A 168 -5.31 -4.61 26.26
CA ALA A 168 -5.35 -5.79 27.11
C ALA A 168 -4.00 -6.01 27.82
N PRO A 169 -3.99 -6.34 29.13
CA PRO A 169 -2.76 -6.69 29.82
C PRO A 169 -2.13 -7.94 29.17
N GLY A 170 -0.87 -7.83 28.74
CA GLY A 170 -0.16 -8.90 28.03
C GLY A 170 -0.33 -8.90 26.51
N TYR A 171 -0.92 -7.85 25.92
CA TYR A 171 -0.95 -7.69 24.47
C TYR A 171 0.47 -7.70 23.87
N SER A 172 0.70 -8.62 22.95
CA SER A 172 1.96 -8.83 22.23
C SER A 172 1.76 -8.85 20.71
N GLY A 173 0.70 -8.21 20.23
CA GLY A 173 0.41 -8.04 18.80
C GLY A 173 1.03 -6.76 18.22
N PRO A 174 0.72 -6.44 16.95
CA PRO A 174 1.34 -5.33 16.24
C PRO A 174 1.00 -3.95 16.82
N ARG A 175 1.81 -2.95 16.46
CA ARG A 175 1.49 -1.54 16.74
C ARG A 175 0.50 -1.02 15.70
N ILE A 176 -0.78 -0.91 16.09
CA ILE A 176 -1.86 -0.43 15.22
C ILE A 176 -2.16 1.05 15.51
N LEU A 177 -1.98 1.89 14.50
CA LEU A 177 -2.25 3.33 14.53
C LEU A 177 -3.55 3.61 13.78
N PHE A 178 -4.55 4.17 14.45
CA PHE A 178 -5.87 4.47 13.88
C PHE A 178 -6.51 5.69 14.55
N ASP A 179 -7.49 6.29 13.87
CA ASP A 179 -8.26 7.40 14.44
C ASP A 179 -9.29 6.87 15.44
N MET A 180 -9.31 7.44 16.64
CA MET A 180 -10.41 7.21 17.57
C MET A 180 -11.60 8.07 17.15
N ALA A 181 -12.79 7.47 17.09
CA ALA A 181 -14.04 8.19 16.88
C ALA A 181 -14.14 9.33 17.92
N GLY A 182 -14.15 10.58 17.47
CA GLY A 182 -14.20 11.77 18.33
C GLY A 182 -12.93 12.62 18.40
N ALA A 183 -11.81 12.20 17.81
CA ALA A 183 -10.57 13.00 17.76
C ALA A 183 -10.43 13.78 16.44
N LEU A 184 -11.43 14.58 16.07
CA LEU A 184 -11.18 15.76 15.23
C LEU A 184 -10.44 16.78 16.11
N ARG A 185 -9.12 16.62 16.23
CA ARG A 185 -8.27 17.72 16.70
C ARG A 185 -7.95 18.58 15.48
N PRO A 186 -8.49 19.80 15.34
CA PRO A 186 -8.03 20.70 14.29
C PRO A 186 -6.55 21.02 14.52
N PRO A 187 -5.75 21.27 13.46
CA PRO A 187 -4.38 21.71 13.62
C PRO A 187 -4.40 23.03 14.40
N GLY A 188 -3.76 23.02 15.58
CA GLY A 188 -3.66 24.18 16.45
C GLY A 188 -2.98 25.33 15.71
N SER A 189 -3.73 26.40 15.53
CA SER A 189 -3.23 27.76 15.45
C SER A 189 -2.43 28.07 16.73
N PRO A 190 -1.24 28.70 16.64
CA PRO A 190 -0.51 29.13 17.81
C PRO A 190 -1.19 30.37 18.39
N GLY A 191 -1.68 30.24 19.62
CA GLY A 191 -2.16 31.37 20.40
C GLY A 191 -1.01 32.33 20.72
N THR A 192 -1.26 33.62 20.54
CA THR A 192 -0.71 34.67 21.39
C THR A 192 -1.83 35.66 21.68
N ALA A 193 -2.35 35.60 22.91
CA ALA A 193 -2.84 36.78 23.64
C ALA A 193 -1.63 37.29 24.50
N PRO A 194 -1.64 38.45 25.20
CA PRO A 194 -2.82 39.21 25.65
C PRO A 194 -2.65 40.76 25.70
N GLY A 195 -3.68 41.44 26.23
CA GLY A 195 -3.61 42.79 26.83
C GLY A 195 -4.56 43.78 26.13
N GLY A 196 -5.55 44.41 26.77
CA GLY A 196 -5.75 44.67 28.18
C GLY A 196 -5.80 46.18 28.41
N ARG A 197 -7.04 46.69 28.58
CA ARG A 197 -7.48 48.08 28.84
C ARG A 197 -7.67 48.97 27.63
#